data_AF-A0A662IPH9-F1
#
_entry.id   AF-A0A662IPH9-F1
#
_cell.length_a   1.000
_cell.length_b   1.000
_cell.length_c   1.000
_cell.angle_alpha   90.00
_cell.angle_beta   90.00
_cell.angle_gamma   90.00
#
_symmetry.space_group_name_H-M   'P 1'
#
loop_
_entity.id
_entity.type
_entity.pdbx_description
1 polymer ?
#
loop_
_entity_poly.entity_id
_entity_poly.type
_entity_poly.pdbx_seq_one_letter_code
_entity_poly.pdbx_strand_id
1 'polypeptide(L)'
;MYQAIVIADYLSKMSGVKWLCIRENEDAVFRGAPDTLHEVFPGLLDLIGKAWDILAKVEGGKQQLKSITLNTNDGVLKVMPLENRMIIIKCDSKIDQELEKVITLLHTSRVIKCSVCSLDLKLAFDRCSSCLSILPFISQRCPYCGRDLAVKKCPKCGTSIYSDGSRAPLLFKKSYARFRRIEI
;
A
#
# COMPACT_ATOMS: atom_id res chain seq x y z
N MET A 1 9.59 9.60 -8.75
CA MET A 1 9.43 8.55 -7.73
C MET A 1 9.53 9.22 -6.36
N TYR A 2 8.81 8.75 -5.32
CA TYR A 2 8.91 9.35 -3.99
C TYR A 2 10.14 8.84 -3.22
N GLN A 3 10.71 9.69 -2.37
CA GLN A 3 11.80 9.33 -1.46
C GLN A 3 11.36 8.25 -0.45
N ALA A 4 12.29 7.41 0.02
CA ALA A 4 12.02 6.34 0.98
C ALA A 4 11.32 6.86 2.24
N ILE A 5 11.75 8.01 2.77
CA ILE A 5 11.17 8.64 3.96
C ILE A 5 9.67 8.94 3.79
N VAL A 6 9.28 9.47 2.63
CA VAL A 6 7.89 9.83 2.32
C VAL A 6 7.01 8.57 2.22
N ILE A 7 7.53 7.51 1.59
CA ILE A 7 6.80 6.24 1.48
C ILE A 7 6.68 5.56 2.84
N ALA A 8 7.74 5.58 3.65
CA ALA A 8 7.71 5.03 4.99
C ALA A 8 6.69 5.75 5.89
N ASP A 9 6.68 7.08 5.86
CA ASP A 9 5.71 7.90 6.60
C ASP A 9 4.27 7.72 6.14
N TYR A 10 4.09 7.42 4.85
CA TYR A 10 2.79 7.09 4.30
C TYR A 10 2.33 5.70 4.74
N LEU A 11 3.10 4.65 4.46
CA LEU A 11 2.71 3.26 4.75
C LEU A 11 2.50 3.02 6.25
N SER A 12 3.30 3.64 7.12
CA SER A 12 3.18 3.48 8.58
C SER A 12 1.86 4.00 9.17
N LYS A 13 1.12 4.84 8.45
CA LYS A 13 -0.19 5.36 8.88
C LYS A 13 -1.36 4.45 8.46
N MET A 14 -1.10 3.45 7.61
CA MET A 14 -2.14 2.53 7.14
C MET A 14 -2.55 1.57 8.25
N SER A 15 -3.85 1.32 8.40
CA SER A 15 -4.33 0.31 9.34
C SER A 15 -3.81 -1.08 8.96
N GLY A 16 -3.25 -1.79 9.94
CA GLY A 16 -2.69 -3.14 9.82
C GLY A 16 -1.21 -3.17 9.43
N VAL A 17 -0.58 -2.03 9.16
CA VAL A 17 0.88 -1.97 9.11
C VAL A 17 1.39 -1.88 10.54
N LYS A 18 2.14 -2.91 10.96
CA LYS A 18 2.71 -2.97 12.32
C LYS A 18 4.04 -2.23 12.37
N TRP A 19 4.89 -2.52 11.41
CA TRP A 19 6.17 -1.83 11.22
C TRP A 19 6.69 -2.03 9.81
N LEU A 20 7.63 -1.19 9.41
CA LEU A 20 8.31 -1.32 8.13
C LEU A 20 9.74 -0.77 8.18
N CYS A 21 10.53 -1.23 7.22
CA CYS A 21 11.84 -0.73 6.88
C CYS A 21 11.92 -0.55 5.37
N ILE A 22 12.47 0.58 4.94
CA ILE A 22 12.81 0.81 3.54
C ILE A 22 14.31 1.08 3.47
N ARG A 23 15.05 0.17 2.84
CA ARG A 23 16.46 0.36 2.54
C ARG A 23 16.60 0.87 1.11
N GLU A 24 17.25 2.01 0.94
CA GLU A 24 17.55 2.65 -0.34
C GLU A 24 19.06 2.88 -0.38
N ASN A 25 19.76 2.11 -1.21
CA ASN A 25 21.23 2.02 -1.20
C ASN A 25 21.79 1.61 0.19
N GLU A 26 22.62 2.46 0.79
CA GLU A 26 23.21 2.27 2.12
C GLU A 26 22.31 2.81 3.25
N ASP A 27 21.36 3.67 2.92
CA ASP A 27 20.45 4.28 3.89
C ASP A 27 19.25 3.36 4.17
N ALA A 28 18.80 3.37 5.42
CA ALA A 28 17.60 2.65 5.82
C ALA A 28 16.68 3.54 6.69
N VAL A 29 15.40 3.52 6.35
CA VAL A 29 14.34 4.26 7.07
C VAL A 29 13.45 3.27 7.80
N PHE A 30 13.30 3.46 9.11
CA PHE A 30 12.52 2.60 9.99
C PHE A 30 11.27 3.30 10.50
N ARG A 31 10.16 2.58 10.58
CA ARG A 31 8.94 3.03 11.27
C ARG A 31 8.36 1.90 12.10
N GLY A 32 8.48 2.02 13.42
CA GLY A 32 8.00 1.03 14.40
C GLY A 32 8.75 -0.31 14.36
N ALA A 33 9.77 -0.44 13.52
CA ALA A 33 10.52 -1.68 13.33
C ALA A 33 11.45 -1.95 14.52
N PRO A 34 11.71 -3.22 14.85
CA PRO A 34 12.65 -3.57 15.90
C PRO A 34 14.09 -3.23 15.49
N ASP A 35 14.91 -2.79 16.44
CA ASP A 35 16.31 -2.43 16.20
C ASP A 35 17.14 -3.60 15.66
N THR A 36 16.78 -4.83 16.05
CA THR A 36 17.41 -6.08 15.58
C THR A 36 17.24 -6.32 14.08
N LEU A 37 16.37 -5.57 13.39
CA LEU A 37 16.16 -5.72 11.95
C LEU A 37 17.41 -5.35 11.14
N HIS A 38 18.25 -4.44 11.65
CA HIS A 38 19.51 -4.08 10.98
C HIS A 38 20.45 -5.27 10.84
N GLU A 39 20.52 -6.10 11.88
CA GLU A 39 21.42 -7.24 11.97
C GLU A 39 21.04 -8.35 10.98
N VAL A 40 19.75 -8.42 10.58
CA VAL A 40 19.27 -9.47 9.67
C VAL A 40 19.35 -9.08 8.20
N PHE A 41 19.70 -7.83 7.85
CA PHE A 41 19.79 -7.42 6.44
C PHE A 41 20.72 -8.29 5.59
N PRO A 42 21.94 -8.65 6.05
CA PRO A 42 22.80 -9.53 5.26
C PRO A 42 22.14 -10.88 4.97
N GLY A 43 21.47 -11.47 5.98
CA GLY A 43 20.74 -12.72 5.82
C GLY A 43 19.52 -12.61 4.89
N LEU A 44 18.81 -11.48 4.92
CA LEU A 44 17.70 -11.22 3.99
C LEU A 44 18.18 -11.05 2.55
N LEU A 45 19.30 -10.35 2.34
CA LEU A 45 19.90 -10.22 1.01
C LEU A 45 20.36 -11.58 0.45
N ASP A 46 20.97 -12.42 1.28
CA ASP A 46 21.33 -13.79 0.91
C ASP A 46 20.09 -14.63 0.56
N LEU A 47 19.01 -14.53 1.33
CA LEU A 47 17.74 -15.20 1.03
C LEU A 47 17.15 -14.74 -0.31
N ILE A 48 17.16 -13.43 -0.60
CA ILE A 48 16.69 -12.87 -1.86
C ILE A 48 17.55 -13.40 -3.03
N GLY A 49 18.88 -13.41 -2.88
CA GLY A 49 19.80 -13.94 -3.87
C GLY A 49 19.50 -15.41 -4.19
N LYS A 50 19.37 -16.24 -3.16
CA LYS A 50 19.00 -17.66 -3.30
C LYS A 50 17.64 -17.84 -3.98
N ALA A 51 16.64 -17.04 -3.61
CA ALA A 51 15.32 -17.09 -4.23
C ALA A 51 15.38 -16.74 -5.72
N TRP A 52 16.21 -15.74 -6.07
CA TRP A 52 16.42 -15.34 -7.46
C TRP A 52 17.13 -16.42 -8.28
N ASP A 53 18.16 -17.06 -7.73
CA ASP A 53 18.86 -18.17 -8.37
C ASP A 53 17.94 -19.36 -8.64
N ILE A 54 17.07 -19.69 -7.68
CA ILE A 54 16.05 -20.75 -7.84
C ILE A 54 15.10 -20.37 -8.97
N LEU A 55 14.56 -19.15 -8.95
CA LEU A 55 13.64 -18.68 -9.99
C LEU A 55 14.30 -18.69 -11.37
N ALA A 56 15.55 -18.25 -11.48
CA ALA A 56 16.30 -18.26 -12.73
C ALA A 56 16.48 -19.67 -13.29
N LYS A 57 16.76 -20.66 -12.43
CA LYS A 57 16.90 -22.08 -12.82
C LYS A 57 15.60 -22.71 -13.26
N VAL A 58 14.48 -22.38 -12.60
CA VAL A 58 13.15 -22.97 -12.90
C VAL A 58 12.51 -22.31 -14.12
N GLU A 59 12.60 -20.99 -14.24
CA GLU A 59 11.88 -20.19 -15.25
C GLU A 59 12.78 -19.69 -16.40
N GLY A 60 14.03 -20.15 -16.47
CA GLY A 60 14.98 -19.79 -17.52
C GLY A 60 15.39 -18.31 -17.54
N GLY A 61 15.43 -17.67 -16.37
CA GLY A 61 15.98 -16.31 -16.17
C GLY A 61 15.15 -15.16 -16.73
N LYS A 62 13.93 -15.40 -17.25
CA LYS A 62 13.08 -14.34 -17.83
C LYS A 62 12.22 -13.60 -16.80
N GLN A 63 12.12 -14.12 -15.59
CA GLN A 63 11.22 -13.61 -14.56
C GLN A 63 11.99 -12.81 -13.50
N GLN A 64 11.39 -11.72 -13.04
CA GLN A 64 11.90 -10.92 -11.93
C GLN A 64 11.21 -11.34 -10.63
N LEU A 65 12.00 -11.49 -9.55
CA LEU A 65 11.45 -11.73 -8.22
C LEU A 65 10.67 -10.50 -7.75
N LYS A 66 9.34 -10.64 -7.56
CA LYS A 66 8.47 -9.53 -7.13
C LYS A 66 8.48 -9.31 -5.63
N SER A 67 8.36 -10.40 -4.87
CA SER A 67 8.36 -10.36 -3.40
C SER A 67 8.59 -11.75 -2.81
N ILE A 68 9.01 -11.76 -1.54
CA ILE A 68 9.03 -12.94 -0.67
C ILE A 68 8.07 -12.66 0.48
N THR A 69 7.18 -13.60 0.75
CA THR A 69 6.15 -13.47 1.78
C THR A 69 6.31 -14.58 2.81
N LEU A 70 6.50 -14.20 4.07
CA LEU A 70 6.55 -15.10 5.22
C LEU A 70 5.26 -14.94 6.02
N ASN A 71 4.42 -15.97 6.02
CA ASN A 71 3.21 -16.03 6.83
C ASN A 71 3.58 -16.44 8.26
N THR A 72 3.17 -15.65 9.24
CA THR A 72 3.37 -15.92 10.66
C THR A 72 2.03 -15.92 11.38
N ASN A 73 1.97 -16.47 12.60
CA ASN A 73 0.72 -16.56 13.37
C ASN A 73 0.06 -15.20 13.61
N ASP A 74 0.85 -14.14 13.65
CA ASP A 74 0.41 -12.77 13.89
C ASP A 74 0.39 -11.91 12.60
N GLY A 75 0.43 -12.50 11.41
CA GLY A 75 0.26 -11.75 10.15
C GLY A 75 1.27 -12.15 9.08
N VAL A 76 1.83 -11.16 8.39
CA VAL A 76 2.69 -11.36 7.22
C VAL A 76 3.92 -10.46 7.31
N LEU A 77 5.10 -11.05 7.13
CA LEU A 77 6.33 -10.32 6.85
C LEU A 77 6.62 -10.42 5.35
N LYS A 78 6.56 -9.28 4.65
CA LYS A 78 6.78 -9.20 3.21
C LYS A 78 8.08 -8.47 2.93
N VAL A 79 8.86 -9.02 2.00
CA VAL A 79 10.09 -8.44 1.49
C VAL A 79 9.92 -8.21 -0.01
N MET A 80 9.99 -6.97 -0.45
CA MET A 80 9.82 -6.56 -1.83
C MET A 80 11.13 -5.96 -2.36
N PRO A 81 11.93 -6.74 -3.12
CA PRO A 81 13.09 -6.20 -3.81
C PRO A 81 12.63 -5.38 -5.02
N LEU A 82 13.19 -4.17 -5.14
CA LEU A 82 13.04 -3.25 -6.25
C LEU A 82 14.46 -2.88 -6.73
N GLU A 83 14.60 -2.32 -7.94
CA GLU A 83 15.91 -2.10 -8.57
C GLU A 83 16.98 -1.49 -7.65
N ASN A 84 16.66 -0.40 -6.94
CA ASN A 84 17.60 0.29 -6.02
C ASN A 84 17.09 0.35 -4.58
N ARG A 85 16.09 -0.47 -4.23
CA ARG A 85 15.39 -0.36 -2.95
C ARG A 85 14.86 -1.71 -2.49
N MET A 86 14.92 -1.95 -1.18
CA MET A 86 14.26 -3.08 -0.56
C MET A 86 13.24 -2.57 0.46
N ILE A 87 12.01 -3.06 0.36
CA ILE A 87 10.94 -2.75 1.31
C ILE A 87 10.64 -4.00 2.12
N ILE A 88 10.75 -3.89 3.44
CA ILE A 88 10.40 -4.94 4.39
C ILE A 88 9.24 -4.41 5.21
N ILE A 89 8.12 -5.13 5.25
CA ILE A 89 6.93 -4.69 5.94
C ILE A 89 6.29 -5.83 6.71
N LYS A 90 6.01 -5.58 7.99
CA LYS A 90 5.19 -6.45 8.82
C LYS A 90 3.78 -5.89 8.85
N CYS A 91 2.82 -6.72 8.47
CA CYS A 91 1.43 -6.32 8.38
C CYS A 91 0.46 -7.44 8.76
N ASP A 92 -0.81 -7.09 8.93
CA ASP A 92 -1.90 -8.04 9.02
C ASP A 92 -2.15 -8.72 7.68
N SER A 93 -2.45 -10.03 7.69
CA SER A 93 -2.67 -10.80 6.45
C SER A 93 -3.77 -10.25 5.56
N LYS A 94 -4.74 -9.53 6.13
CA LYS A 94 -5.86 -8.93 5.38
C LYS A 94 -5.40 -7.85 4.40
N ILE A 95 -4.29 -7.16 4.66
CA ILE A 95 -3.84 -6.01 3.84
C ILE A 95 -2.69 -6.32 2.90
N ASP A 96 -2.13 -7.54 2.94
CA ASP A 96 -0.94 -7.92 2.17
C ASP A 96 -1.08 -7.63 0.66
N GLN A 97 -2.19 -8.07 0.06
CA GLN A 97 -2.45 -7.84 -1.36
C GLN A 97 -2.67 -6.35 -1.69
N GLU A 98 -3.26 -5.58 -0.78
CA GLU A 98 -3.51 -4.16 -1.00
C GLU A 98 -2.21 -3.35 -0.87
N LEU A 99 -1.35 -3.71 0.10
CA LEU A 99 -0.01 -3.14 0.24
C LEU A 99 0.83 -3.34 -1.00
N GLU A 100 0.79 -4.51 -1.63
CA GLU A 100 1.53 -4.76 -2.87
C GLU A 100 1.13 -3.79 -3.97
N LYS A 101 -0.18 -3.63 -4.22
CA LYS A 101 -0.70 -2.71 -5.23
C LYS A 101 -0.29 -1.27 -4.93
N VAL A 102 -0.35 -0.86 -3.67
CA VAL A 102 -0.01 0.48 -3.22
C VAL A 102 1.47 0.74 -3.41
N ILE A 103 2.33 -0.19 -2.97
CA ILE A 103 3.78 -0.09 -3.14
C ILE A 103 4.14 -0.03 -4.62
N THR A 104 3.60 -0.91 -5.46
CA THR A 104 3.82 -0.87 -6.91
C THR A 104 3.39 0.49 -7.48
N LEU A 105 2.20 0.98 -7.12
CA LEU A 105 1.72 2.27 -7.61
C LEU A 105 2.64 3.43 -7.18
N LEU A 106 3.11 3.46 -5.93
CA LEU A 106 4.02 4.50 -5.43
C LEU A 106 5.35 4.54 -6.20
N HIS A 107 5.79 3.42 -6.77
CA HIS A 107 7.00 3.33 -7.59
C HIS A 107 6.76 3.63 -9.08
N THR A 108 5.52 3.53 -9.57
CA THR A 108 5.20 3.96 -10.94
C THR A 108 5.19 5.49 -11.10
N SER A 109 5.53 5.98 -12.28
CA SER A 109 5.41 7.41 -12.66
C SER A 109 3.95 7.85 -12.91
N ARG A 110 3.00 6.91 -12.90
CA ARG A 110 1.57 7.19 -13.06
C ARG A 110 1.13 8.22 -12.03
N VAL A 111 0.50 9.28 -12.51
CA VAL A 111 -0.06 10.37 -11.70
C VAL A 111 -1.52 10.07 -11.43
N ILE A 112 -1.93 10.15 -10.17
CA ILE A 112 -3.35 10.09 -9.78
C ILE A 112 -3.65 11.37 -9.01
N LYS A 113 -4.39 12.28 -9.64
CA LYS A 113 -4.70 13.60 -9.07
C LYS A 113 -6.21 13.83 -9.06
N CYS A 114 -6.68 14.57 -8.07
CA CYS A 114 -8.06 15.04 -8.08
C CYS A 114 -8.30 15.93 -9.30
N SER A 115 -9.31 15.60 -10.12
CA SER A 115 -9.66 16.35 -11.33
C SER A 115 -10.16 17.78 -11.08
N VAL A 116 -10.34 18.19 -9.82
CA VAL A 116 -10.86 19.51 -9.44
C VAL A 116 -9.80 20.39 -8.81
N CYS A 117 -9.03 19.86 -7.85
CA CYS A 117 -8.05 20.66 -7.09
C CYS A 117 -6.60 20.19 -7.25
N SER A 118 -6.36 19.23 -8.15
CA SER A 118 -5.05 18.69 -8.51
C SER A 118 -4.23 18.08 -7.36
N LEU A 119 -4.87 17.79 -6.22
CA LEU A 119 -4.22 17.09 -5.10
C LEU A 119 -3.71 15.74 -5.58
N ASP A 120 -2.48 15.39 -5.23
CA ASP A 120 -1.92 14.05 -5.45
C ASP A 120 -2.60 13.03 -4.52
N LEU A 121 -3.31 12.08 -5.11
CA LEU A 121 -4.11 11.09 -4.40
C LEU A 121 -3.31 9.82 -4.08
N LYS A 122 -2.11 9.64 -4.65
CA LYS A 122 -1.27 8.46 -4.35
C LYS A 122 -0.81 8.43 -2.91
N LEU A 123 -0.59 9.60 -2.31
CA LEU A 123 -0.21 9.78 -0.91
C LEU A 123 -1.39 10.19 -0.03
N ALA A 124 -2.62 10.15 -0.56
CA ALA A 124 -3.81 10.44 0.22
C ALA A 124 -4.34 9.17 0.91
N PHE A 125 -5.06 9.40 2.01
CA PHE A 125 -5.81 8.37 2.71
C PHE A 125 -7.31 8.62 2.58
N ASP A 126 -8.06 7.55 2.80
CA ASP A 126 -9.47 7.59 3.15
C ASP A 126 -9.71 6.72 4.38
N ARG A 127 -10.80 6.98 5.10
CA ARG A 127 -11.23 6.14 6.22
C ARG A 127 -12.45 5.34 5.80
N CYS A 128 -12.38 4.02 6.00
CA CYS A 128 -13.54 3.18 5.73
C CYS A 128 -14.72 3.62 6.61
N SER A 129 -15.84 3.97 6.00
CA SER A 129 -17.05 4.38 6.73
C SER A 129 -17.73 3.26 7.52
N SER A 130 -17.27 2.01 7.40
CA SER A 130 -17.82 0.86 8.13
C SER A 130 -16.99 0.48 9.35
N CYS A 131 -15.68 0.31 9.17
CA CYS A 131 -14.77 -0.20 10.20
C CYS A 131 -13.67 0.80 10.60
N LEU A 132 -13.74 2.03 10.08
CA LEU A 132 -12.85 3.15 10.38
C LEU A 132 -11.36 2.94 10.04
N SER A 133 -11.00 1.80 9.44
CA SER A 133 -9.63 1.54 8.97
C SER A 133 -9.15 2.64 8.03
N ILE A 134 -7.91 3.10 8.25
CA ILE A 134 -7.19 4.05 7.42
C ILE A 134 -6.60 3.30 6.24
N LEU A 135 -7.04 3.67 5.04
CA LEU A 135 -6.68 3.00 3.79
C LEU A 135 -6.15 4.01 2.77
N PRO A 136 -5.31 3.57 1.83
CA PRO A 136 -4.94 4.37 0.67
C PRO A 136 -6.17 4.87 -0.07
N PHE A 137 -6.16 6.14 -0.48
CA PHE A 137 -7.30 6.73 -1.21
C PHE A 137 -7.63 5.95 -2.49
N ILE A 138 -6.61 5.36 -3.11
CA ILE A 138 -6.73 4.55 -4.33
C ILE A 138 -7.43 3.20 -4.13
N SER A 139 -7.67 2.76 -2.89
CA SER A 139 -8.23 1.43 -2.60
C SER A 139 -9.69 1.35 -2.99
N GLN A 140 -10.09 0.47 -3.90
CA GLN A 140 -11.50 0.38 -4.34
C GLN A 140 -12.41 -0.37 -3.37
N ARG A 141 -11.84 -1.19 -2.47
CA ARG A 141 -12.58 -1.99 -1.50
C ARG A 141 -11.83 -2.02 -0.17
N CYS A 142 -12.56 -2.05 0.93
CA CYS A 142 -11.96 -2.23 2.25
C CYS A 142 -11.49 -3.69 2.43
N PRO A 143 -10.21 -3.95 2.70
CA PRO A 143 -9.71 -5.31 2.93
C PRO A 143 -10.24 -5.94 4.23
N TYR A 144 -10.73 -5.12 5.18
CA TYR A 144 -11.18 -5.61 6.48
C TYR A 144 -12.65 -6.01 6.52
N CYS A 145 -13.52 -5.21 5.92
CA CYS A 145 -14.98 -5.41 5.96
C CYS A 145 -15.61 -5.59 4.58
N GLY A 146 -14.82 -5.52 3.50
CA GLY A 146 -15.32 -5.71 2.14
C GLY A 146 -16.19 -4.59 1.59
N ARG A 147 -16.38 -3.46 2.32
CA ARG A 147 -17.15 -2.31 1.84
C ARG A 147 -16.55 -1.74 0.54
N ASP A 148 -17.42 -1.42 -0.41
CA ASP A 148 -17.07 -0.69 -1.63
C ASP A 148 -16.64 0.76 -1.29
N LEU A 149 -15.50 1.16 -1.83
CA LEU A 149 -14.86 2.46 -1.65
C LEU A 149 -14.64 3.17 -3.00
N ALA A 150 -15.33 2.77 -4.07
CA ALA A 150 -15.13 3.28 -5.42
C ALA A 150 -15.24 4.81 -5.49
N VAL A 151 -16.25 5.40 -4.82
CA VAL A 151 -16.50 6.84 -4.77
C VAL A 151 -16.20 7.39 -3.38
N LYS A 152 -15.32 8.40 -3.33
CA LYS A 152 -14.84 9.04 -2.10
C LYS A 152 -14.88 10.56 -2.22
N LYS A 153 -14.75 11.27 -1.10
CA LYS A 153 -14.55 12.73 -1.12
C LYS A 153 -13.06 13.04 -1.17
N CYS A 154 -12.66 13.92 -2.08
CA CYS A 154 -11.30 14.47 -2.10
C CYS A 154 -10.98 15.11 -0.74
N PRO A 155 -9.86 14.76 -0.08
CA PRO A 155 -9.55 15.28 1.25
C PRO A 155 -9.18 16.78 1.25
N LYS A 156 -8.84 17.36 0.10
CA LYS A 156 -8.55 18.80 -0.02
C LYS A 156 -9.78 19.65 -0.37
N CYS A 157 -10.61 19.23 -1.32
CA CYS A 157 -11.73 20.05 -1.83
C CYS A 157 -13.13 19.47 -1.57
N GLY A 158 -13.23 18.32 -0.92
CA GLY A 158 -14.51 17.68 -0.56
C GLY A 158 -15.33 17.12 -1.74
N THR A 159 -14.89 17.30 -2.99
CA THR A 159 -15.61 16.84 -4.17
C THR A 159 -15.63 15.32 -4.25
N SER A 160 -16.77 14.74 -4.62
CA SER A 160 -16.91 13.31 -4.90
C SER A 160 -16.14 12.93 -6.16
N ILE A 161 -15.17 12.03 -6.01
CA ILE A 161 -14.29 11.53 -7.06
C ILE A 161 -14.14 10.02 -6.94
N TYR A 162 -13.77 9.37 -8.04
CA TYR A 162 -13.38 7.97 -8.02
C TYR A 162 -11.94 7.80 -7.50
N SER A 163 -11.56 6.55 -7.25
CA SER A 163 -10.22 6.20 -6.73
C SER A 163 -9.08 6.53 -7.72
N ASP A 164 -9.40 6.75 -9.00
CA ASP A 164 -8.46 7.24 -10.03
C ASP A 164 -8.38 8.77 -10.13
N GLY A 165 -9.14 9.49 -9.30
CA GLY A 165 -9.17 10.95 -9.25
C GLY A 165 -10.16 11.63 -10.19
N SER A 166 -10.85 10.86 -11.04
CA SER A 166 -11.88 11.39 -11.94
C SER A 166 -13.14 11.81 -11.18
N ARG A 167 -13.88 12.79 -11.71
CA ARG A 167 -15.11 13.31 -11.08
C ARG A 167 -16.21 12.26 -11.10
N ALA A 168 -16.82 11.99 -9.95
CA ALA A 168 -17.98 11.12 -9.89
C ALA A 168 -19.24 11.87 -10.38
N PRO A 169 -20.05 11.30 -11.29
CA PRO A 169 -21.30 11.90 -11.74
C PRO A 169 -22.25 12.20 -10.57
N LEU A 170 -22.96 13.33 -10.63
CA LEU A 170 -23.91 13.75 -9.59
C LEU A 170 -25.07 12.77 -9.37
N LEU A 171 -25.32 11.86 -10.32
CA LEU A 171 -26.37 10.83 -10.25
C LEU A 171 -26.17 9.84 -9.09
N PHE A 172 -24.95 9.70 -8.57
CA PHE A 172 -24.67 8.86 -7.40
C PHE A 172 -25.09 9.47 -6.06
N LYS A 173 -25.53 10.73 -6.02
CA LYS A 173 -26.07 11.34 -4.78
C LYS A 173 -27.36 10.65 -4.31
N LYS A 174 -28.17 10.09 -5.20
CA LYS A 174 -29.48 9.49 -4.82
C LYS A 174 -29.42 8.00 -4.52
N SER A 175 -28.55 7.23 -5.17
CA SER A 175 -28.48 5.77 -4.99
C SER A 175 -27.66 5.34 -3.75
N TYR A 176 -26.60 6.06 -3.39
CA TYR A 176 -25.84 5.78 -2.15
C TYR A 176 -26.42 6.44 -0.89
N ALA A 177 -27.19 7.53 -1.02
CA ALA A 177 -27.93 8.11 0.10
C ALA A 177 -29.01 7.16 0.65
N ARG A 178 -29.53 6.24 -0.18
CA ARG A 178 -30.44 5.17 0.27
C ARG A 178 -29.78 4.18 1.23
N PHE A 179 -28.47 3.98 1.18
CA PHE A 179 -27.74 3.14 2.14
C PHE A 179 -27.24 3.91 3.38
N ARG A 180 -27.45 5.23 3.44
CA ARG A 180 -27.19 6.06 4.64
C ARG A 180 -28.45 6.30 5.49
N ARG A 181 -29.59 5.75 5.10
CA ARG A 181 -30.80 5.69 5.94
C ARG A 181 -31.06 4.26 6.36
N ILE A 182 -30.25 3.79 7.31
CA ILE A 182 -30.75 2.89 8.33
C ILE A 182 -30.44 3.62 9.64
N GLU A 183 -31.47 4.31 10.13
CA GLU A 183 -31.63 4.81 11.51
C GLU A 183 -31.46 3.60 12.45
N ILE A 184 -30.82 3.70 13.61
CA ILE A 184 -31.10 4.56 14.77
C ILE A 184 -29.78 5.09 15.36
#